data_AF-A0A814PMT3-F1
#
_entry.id   AF-A0A814PMT3-F1
#
_cell.length_a   1.000
_cell.length_b   1.000
_cell.length_c   1.000
_cell.angle_alpha   90.00
_cell.angle_beta   90.00
_cell.angle_gamma   90.00
#
_symmetry.space_group_name_H-M   'P 1'
#
loop_
_entity.id
_entity.type
_entity.pdbx_description
1 polymer ?
#
loop_
_entity_poly.entity_id
_entity_poly.type
_entity_poly.pdbx_seq_one_letter_code
_entity_poly.pdbx_strand_id
1 'polypeptide(L)'
;MTEETKQADKASPWGMISAVLVSALIGWLFLIAFCFGIHNYEDTIKTSTGFPITQILLDNFNQELTLVFMCLLLIACWFCGLSSVTANSRMIYAFSRDHAMPGSRWWHKIHAASSCPLNAVWLSCFIAFILSLPYLGNTTAYVAITSLSTISLYISYILPIICKLLYPNTFLRGSFHLGKFSIFINIIAVLWVCLIIILFVLPPVYPVTAVTMNYASVGIGCVLLFAGFAYFVSAKYWFRGPVTNVNMNTRKSDVTMNYL
;
A
#
# COMPACT_ATOMS: atom_id res chain seq x y z
N MET A 1 6.94 3.77 11.45
CA MET A 1 6.72 5.22 11.32
C MET A 1 6.05 5.80 12.55
N THR A 2 4.96 5.20 13.03
CA THR A 2 4.27 5.62 14.25
C THR A 2 5.18 5.64 15.50
N GLU A 3 6.18 4.74 15.57
CA GLU A 3 7.19 4.71 16.65
C GLU A 3 8.06 5.99 16.73
N GLU A 4 8.19 6.74 15.65
CA GLU A 4 9.04 7.96 15.57
C GLU A 4 8.22 9.26 15.58
N THR A 5 6.88 9.16 15.59
CA THR A 5 5.98 10.30 15.56
C THR A 5 5.76 10.84 16.98
N LYS A 6 5.97 12.15 17.18
CA LYS A 6 5.59 12.83 18.44
C LYS A 6 4.08 12.76 18.61
N GLN A 7 3.60 12.34 19.79
CA GLN A 7 2.16 12.15 20.08
C GLN A 7 1.46 11.26 19.04
N ALA A 8 2.08 10.11 18.76
CA ALA A 8 1.62 9.16 17.75
C ALA A 8 0.16 8.70 17.90
N ASP A 9 -0.36 8.70 19.12
CA ASP A 9 -1.72 8.33 19.49
C ASP A 9 -2.79 9.31 18.96
N LYS A 10 -2.46 10.59 18.80
CA LYS A 10 -3.34 11.63 18.25
C LYS A 10 -2.93 12.07 16.86
N ALA A 11 -1.63 12.27 16.63
CA ALA A 11 -1.10 12.77 15.36
C ALA A 11 -1.30 11.79 14.21
N SER A 12 -1.15 10.48 14.44
CA SER A 12 -1.26 9.50 13.35
C SER A 12 -2.68 9.35 12.81
N PRO A 13 -3.74 9.21 13.65
CA PRO A 13 -5.11 9.17 13.15
C PRO A 13 -5.51 10.45 12.41
N TRP A 14 -5.19 11.62 12.96
CA TRP A 14 -5.50 12.90 12.31
C TRP A 14 -4.72 13.09 11.01
N GLY A 15 -3.45 12.69 10.96
CA GLY A 15 -2.64 12.72 9.75
C GLY A 15 -3.20 11.83 8.64
N MET A 16 -3.70 10.64 8.98
CA MET A 16 -4.36 9.76 8.00
C MET A 16 -5.64 10.40 7.45
N ILE A 17 -6.50 10.95 8.33
CA ILE A 17 -7.76 11.58 7.92
C ILE A 17 -7.49 12.80 7.04
N SER A 18 -6.59 13.69 7.45
CA SER A 18 -6.28 14.90 6.68
C SER A 18 -5.64 14.57 5.33
N ALA A 19 -4.72 13.59 5.28
CA ALA A 19 -4.11 13.16 4.03
C ALA A 19 -5.15 12.62 3.04
N VAL A 20 -6.09 11.78 3.51
CA VAL A 20 -7.17 11.25 2.67
C VAL A 20 -8.10 12.36 2.19
N LEU A 21 -8.52 13.28 3.08
CA LEU A 21 -9.42 14.37 2.71
C LEU A 21 -8.79 15.32 1.70
N VAL A 22 -7.54 15.72 1.92
CA VAL A 22 -6.82 16.61 1.00
C VAL A 22 -6.59 15.91 -0.35
N SER A 23 -6.18 14.63 -0.34
CA SER A 23 -6.01 13.85 -1.57
C SER A 23 -7.33 13.67 -2.32
N ALA A 24 -8.45 13.47 -1.62
CA ALA A 24 -9.77 13.33 -2.23
C ALA A 24 -10.20 14.64 -2.89
N LEU A 25 -10.04 15.78 -2.21
CA LEU A 25 -10.43 17.09 -2.76
C LEU A 25 -9.57 17.49 -3.96
N ILE A 26 -8.24 17.43 -3.82
CA ILE A 26 -7.32 17.80 -4.90
C ILE A 26 -7.45 16.81 -6.07
N GLY A 27 -7.52 15.51 -5.78
CA GLY A 27 -7.70 14.47 -6.81
C GLY A 27 -9.03 14.62 -7.55
N TRP A 28 -10.11 14.97 -6.85
CA TRP A 28 -11.41 15.21 -7.48
C TRP A 28 -11.40 16.44 -8.40
N LEU A 29 -10.83 17.56 -7.95
CA LEU A 29 -10.66 18.75 -8.79
C LEU A 29 -9.78 18.47 -10.01
N PHE A 30 -8.71 17.70 -9.81
CA PHE A 30 -7.82 17.26 -10.90
C PHE A 30 -8.58 16.41 -11.93
N LEU A 31 -9.36 15.42 -11.50
CA LEU A 31 -10.17 14.61 -12.40
C LEU A 31 -11.19 15.44 -13.19
N ILE A 32 -11.85 16.41 -12.54
CA ILE A 32 -12.78 17.32 -13.22
C ILE A 32 -12.07 18.12 -14.30
N ALA A 33 -10.90 18.70 -13.99
CA ALA A 33 -10.11 19.46 -14.95
C ALA A 33 -9.73 18.61 -16.17
N PHE A 34 -9.29 17.37 -15.97
CA PHE A 34 -8.97 16.45 -17.06
C PHE A 34 -10.20 16.04 -17.87
N CYS A 35 -11.34 15.78 -17.23
CA CYS A 35 -12.57 15.45 -17.95
C CYS A 35 -13.04 16.59 -18.86
N PHE A 36 -12.93 17.85 -18.41
CA PHE A 36 -13.25 19.02 -19.26
C PHE A 36 -12.20 19.30 -20.33
N GLY A 37 -10.97 18.81 -20.16
CA GLY A 37 -9.91 18.91 -21.16
C GLY A 37 -10.02 17.91 -22.31
N ILE A 38 -10.91 16.92 -22.27
CA ILE A 38 -11.06 15.96 -23.36
C ILE A 38 -11.81 16.62 -24.53
N HIS A 39 -11.11 16.84 -25.63
CA HIS A 39 -11.72 17.34 -26.88
C HIS A 39 -12.33 16.20 -27.70
N ASN A 40 -11.53 15.17 -28.00
CA ASN A 40 -11.98 13.98 -28.72
C ASN A 40 -11.65 12.70 -27.92
N TYR A 41 -12.70 12.03 -27.46
CA TYR A 41 -12.59 10.81 -26.67
C TYR A 41 -11.94 9.65 -27.44
N GLU A 42 -12.27 9.49 -28.72
CA GLU A 42 -11.74 8.37 -29.51
C GLU A 42 -10.23 8.51 -29.74
N ASP A 43 -9.78 9.72 -30.08
CA ASP A 43 -8.36 10.02 -30.31
C ASP A 43 -7.57 9.92 -28.99
N THR A 44 -8.19 10.30 -27.87
CA THR A 44 -7.59 10.19 -26.53
C THR A 44 -7.34 8.75 -26.11
N ILE A 45 -8.26 7.82 -26.40
CA ILE A 45 -8.12 6.41 -26.04
C ILE A 45 -7.21 5.65 -27.02
N LYS A 46 -7.27 5.99 -28.30
CA LYS A 46 -6.48 5.33 -29.36
C LYS A 46 -5.15 6.05 -29.62
N THR A 47 -4.71 6.91 -28.70
CA THR A 47 -3.50 7.73 -28.89
C THR A 47 -2.27 6.87 -29.15
N SER A 48 -1.45 7.31 -30.12
CA SER A 48 -0.16 6.70 -30.44
C SER A 48 0.86 6.84 -29.31
N THR A 49 0.62 7.78 -28.37
CA THR A 49 1.49 7.98 -27.20
C THR A 49 1.36 6.85 -26.17
N GLY A 50 0.32 6.02 -26.25
CA GLY A 50 0.03 4.94 -25.30
C GLY A 50 -0.48 5.42 -23.93
N PHE A 51 -0.52 6.73 -23.69
CA PHE A 51 -0.96 7.32 -22.42
C PHE A 51 -2.01 8.41 -22.67
N PRO A 52 -3.29 8.17 -22.35
CA PRO A 52 -4.38 9.13 -22.58
C PRO A 52 -4.14 10.52 -21.97
N ILE A 53 -3.50 10.57 -20.79
CA ILE A 53 -3.16 11.82 -20.11
C ILE A 53 -2.23 12.69 -20.97
N THR A 54 -1.27 12.07 -21.67
CA THR A 54 -0.35 12.77 -22.56
C THR A 54 -1.09 13.37 -23.75
N GLN A 55 -2.04 12.64 -24.33
CA GLN A 55 -2.86 13.15 -25.42
C GLN A 55 -3.70 14.35 -24.97
N ILE A 56 -4.36 14.27 -23.81
CA ILE A 56 -5.15 15.38 -23.27
C ILE A 56 -4.29 16.64 -23.11
N LEU A 57 -3.05 16.51 -22.63
CA LEU A 57 -2.16 17.66 -22.50
C LEU A 57 -1.73 18.21 -23.87
N LEU A 58 -1.44 17.36 -24.86
CA LEU A 58 -1.12 17.80 -26.23
C LEU A 58 -2.31 18.51 -26.91
N ASP A 59 -3.53 18.07 -26.63
CA ASP A 59 -4.73 18.66 -27.23
C ASP A 59 -5.07 20.04 -26.62
N ASN A 60 -4.64 20.30 -25.38
CA ASN A 60 -4.90 21.57 -24.67
C ASN A 60 -3.71 22.54 -24.67
N PHE A 61 -2.49 22.03 -24.87
CA PHE A 61 -1.25 22.80 -24.75
C PHE A 61 -0.30 22.53 -25.92
N ASN A 62 0.71 23.38 -26.06
CA ASN A 62 1.80 23.14 -27.01
C ASN A 62 2.66 21.94 -26.61
N GLN A 63 3.36 21.35 -27.59
CA GLN A 63 4.23 20.18 -27.38
C GLN A 63 5.31 20.43 -26.32
N GLU A 64 5.94 21.61 -26.32
CA GLU A 64 6.99 21.96 -25.36
C GLU A 64 6.47 21.95 -23.92
N LEU A 65 5.29 22.52 -23.69
CA LEU A 65 4.67 22.58 -22.37
C LEU A 65 4.26 21.19 -21.89
N THR A 66 3.74 20.36 -22.79
CA THR A 66 3.38 18.97 -22.48
C THR A 66 4.59 18.14 -22.06
N LEU A 67 5.73 18.33 -22.73
CA LEU A 67 6.98 17.68 -22.35
C LEU A 67 7.44 18.10 -20.94
N VAL A 68 7.32 19.39 -20.59
CA VAL A 68 7.64 19.87 -19.23
C VAL A 68 6.75 19.21 -18.19
N PHE A 69 5.44 19.12 -18.43
CA PHE A 69 4.53 18.42 -17.52
C PHE A 69 4.85 16.94 -17.37
N MET A 70 5.20 16.25 -18.47
CA MET A 70 5.61 14.85 -18.43
C MET A 70 6.91 14.65 -17.63
N CYS A 71 7.89 15.53 -17.80
CA CYS A 71 9.12 15.50 -17.00
C CYS A 71 8.83 15.70 -15.49
N LEU A 72 7.93 16.64 -15.14
CA LEU A 72 7.51 16.85 -13.76
C LEU A 72 6.80 15.61 -13.18
N LEU A 73 5.93 14.96 -13.96
CA LEU A 73 5.28 13.71 -13.55
C LEU A 73 6.30 12.59 -13.31
N LEU A 74 7.30 12.44 -14.17
CA LEU A 74 8.37 11.44 -13.98
C LEU A 74 9.16 11.69 -12.69
N ILE A 75 9.50 12.94 -12.40
CA ILE A 75 10.18 13.33 -11.15
C ILE A 75 9.29 12.99 -9.94
N ALA A 76 7.99 13.32 -10.01
CA ALA A 76 7.05 13.02 -8.94
C ALA A 76 6.91 11.50 -8.69
N CYS A 77 6.82 10.69 -9.76
CA CYS A 77 6.81 9.23 -9.67
C CYS A 77 8.10 8.68 -9.04
N TRP A 78 9.26 9.26 -9.37
CA TRP A 78 10.54 8.89 -8.78
C TRP A 78 10.57 9.13 -7.26
N PHE A 79 10.11 10.30 -6.80
CA PHE A 79 9.99 10.62 -5.37
C PHE A 79 9.01 9.70 -4.64
N CYS A 80 7.90 9.33 -5.28
CA CYS A 80 6.94 8.37 -4.75
C CYS A 80 7.58 6.97 -4.58
N GLY A 81 8.35 6.52 -5.59
CA GLY A 81 9.10 5.27 -5.53
C GLY A 81 10.13 5.25 -4.41
N LEU A 82 10.94 6.31 -4.28
CA LEU A 82 11.92 6.46 -3.20
C LEU A 82 11.26 6.42 -1.81
N SER A 83 10.13 7.10 -1.65
CA SER A 83 9.36 7.10 -0.39
C SER A 83 8.83 5.70 -0.06
N SER A 84 8.36 4.97 -1.07
CA SER A 84 7.84 3.61 -0.91
C SER A 84 8.94 2.62 -0.51
N VAL A 85 10.11 2.68 -1.15
CA VAL A 85 11.28 1.86 -0.79
C VAL A 85 11.76 2.16 0.65
N THR A 86 11.74 3.44 1.04
CA THR A 86 12.09 3.86 2.40
C THR A 86 11.11 3.31 3.43
N ALA A 87 9.81 3.35 3.16
CA ALA A 87 8.81 2.77 4.06
C ALA A 87 8.94 1.24 4.16
N ASN A 88 9.13 0.56 3.02
CA ASN A 88 9.24 -0.89 2.97
C ASN A 88 10.48 -1.41 3.72
N SER A 89 11.64 -0.80 3.50
CA SER A 89 12.88 -1.17 4.21
C SER A 89 12.75 -1.03 5.74
N ARG A 90 12.03 -0.01 6.22
CA ARG A 90 11.73 0.15 7.66
C ARG A 90 10.78 -0.93 8.19
N MET A 91 9.80 -1.36 7.40
CA MET A 91 8.95 -2.50 7.75
C MET A 91 9.74 -3.80 7.81
N ILE A 92 10.61 -4.05 6.81
CA ILE A 92 11.48 -5.23 6.78
C ILE A 92 12.40 -5.25 8.01
N TYR A 93 12.97 -4.09 8.36
CA TYR A 93 13.78 -3.95 9.56
C TYR A 93 12.98 -4.26 10.84
N ALA A 94 11.77 -3.72 11.00
CA ALA A 94 10.93 -3.99 12.17
C ALA A 94 10.54 -5.47 12.28
N PHE A 95 10.16 -6.12 11.18
CA PHE A 95 9.87 -7.55 11.17
C PHE A 95 11.12 -8.41 11.44
N SER A 96 12.30 -8.02 10.93
CA SER A 96 13.54 -8.73 11.22
C SER A 96 14.01 -8.57 12.68
N ARG A 97 13.71 -7.43 13.31
CA ARG A 97 13.87 -7.19 14.76
C ARG A 97 13.01 -8.16 15.57
N ASP A 98 11.78 -8.40 15.14
CA ASP A 98 10.84 -9.31 15.81
C ASP A 98 11.09 -10.80 15.45
N HIS A 99 12.21 -11.13 14.81
CA HIS A 99 12.54 -12.47 14.32
C HIS A 99 11.46 -13.10 13.41
N ALA A 100 10.65 -12.26 12.77
CA ALA A 100 9.49 -12.65 11.98
C ALA A 100 9.82 -13.12 10.56
N MET A 101 11.09 -13.08 10.14
CA MET A 101 11.53 -13.41 8.79
C MET A 101 12.73 -14.37 8.75
N PRO A 102 12.80 -15.26 7.75
CA PRO A 102 13.97 -16.12 7.56
C PRO A 102 15.21 -15.26 7.28
N GLY A 103 16.33 -15.60 7.93
CA GLY A 103 17.56 -14.80 7.82
C GLY A 103 17.50 -13.45 8.55
N SER A 104 16.62 -13.30 9.56
CA SER A 104 16.40 -12.04 10.29
C SER A 104 17.68 -11.34 10.75
N ARG A 105 18.74 -12.10 11.08
CA ARG A 105 20.06 -11.59 11.49
C ARG A 105 20.76 -10.74 10.42
N TRP A 106 20.55 -11.02 9.12
CA TRP A 106 21.18 -10.28 8.03
C TRP A 106 20.44 -9.00 7.67
N TRP A 107 19.11 -9.02 7.79
CA TRP A 107 18.23 -7.89 7.47
C TRP A 107 18.14 -6.87 8.60
N HIS A 108 18.39 -7.30 9.84
CA HIS A 108 18.39 -6.44 11.04
C HIS A 108 19.67 -5.59 11.20
N LYS A 109 20.72 -5.84 10.40
CA LYS A 109 22.00 -5.14 10.56
C LYS A 109 21.90 -3.69 10.07
N ILE A 110 22.03 -2.73 10.99
CA ILE A 110 22.11 -1.30 10.68
C ILE A 110 23.57 -0.91 10.40
N HIS A 111 23.80 -0.13 9.35
CA HIS A 111 25.11 0.48 9.09
C HIS A 111 25.30 1.74 9.95
N ALA A 112 26.39 1.78 10.73
CA ALA A 112 26.69 2.85 11.69
C ALA A 112 26.84 4.25 11.06
N ALA A 113 27.25 4.34 9.79
CA ALA A 113 27.46 5.62 9.11
C ALA A 113 26.16 6.25 8.58
N SER A 114 25.17 5.45 8.19
CA SER A 114 23.93 5.94 7.56
C SER A 114 22.71 5.83 8.48
N SER A 115 22.82 5.14 9.62
CA SER A 115 21.69 4.79 10.50
C SER A 115 20.50 4.15 9.77
N CYS A 116 20.75 3.57 8.59
CA CYS A 116 19.74 2.98 7.71
C CYS A 116 20.03 1.47 7.49
N PRO A 117 18.99 0.63 7.39
CA PRO A 117 19.13 -0.80 7.10
C PRO A 117 19.38 -1.03 5.60
N LEU A 118 20.62 -0.80 5.14
CA LEU A 118 20.99 -0.86 3.72
C LEU A 118 20.67 -2.22 3.06
N ASN A 119 20.86 -3.32 3.80
CA ASN A 119 20.55 -4.67 3.32
C ASN A 119 19.05 -4.85 3.02
N ALA A 120 18.18 -4.26 3.85
CA ALA A 120 16.73 -4.31 3.64
C ALA A 120 16.31 -3.48 2.42
N VAL A 121 16.98 -2.35 2.18
CA VAL A 121 16.77 -1.52 0.97
C VAL A 121 17.12 -2.33 -0.28
N TRP A 122 18.32 -2.92 -0.35
CA TRP A 122 18.74 -3.72 -1.50
C TRP A 122 17.83 -4.92 -1.75
N LEU A 123 17.37 -5.60 -0.69
CA LEU A 123 16.39 -6.68 -0.82
C LEU A 123 15.09 -6.19 -1.47
N SER A 124 14.57 -5.04 -1.02
CA SER A 124 13.35 -4.48 -1.58
C SER A 124 13.50 -4.08 -3.06
N CYS A 125 14.63 -3.44 -3.42
CA CYS A 125 14.93 -3.12 -4.82
C CYS A 125 15.09 -4.37 -5.69
N PHE A 126 15.76 -5.40 -5.17
CA PHE A 126 15.98 -6.65 -5.90
C PHE A 126 14.68 -7.41 -6.17
N ILE A 127 13.80 -7.50 -5.16
CA ILE A 127 12.47 -8.12 -5.34
C ILE A 127 11.62 -7.31 -6.32
N ALA A 128 11.62 -5.98 -6.20
CA ALA A 128 10.90 -5.12 -7.14
C ALA A 128 11.42 -5.28 -8.57
N PHE A 129 12.74 -5.39 -8.75
CA PHE A 129 13.36 -5.67 -10.04
C PHE A 129 12.87 -7.01 -10.63
N ILE A 130 12.90 -8.09 -9.84
CA ILE A 130 12.41 -9.41 -10.28
C ILE A 130 10.92 -9.35 -10.68
N LEU A 131 10.08 -8.68 -9.89
CA LEU A 131 8.65 -8.53 -10.19
C LEU A 131 8.39 -7.68 -11.44
N SER A 132 9.34 -6.84 -11.85
CA SER A 132 9.25 -6.03 -13.07
C SER A 132 9.71 -6.76 -14.33
N LEU A 133 10.56 -7.81 -14.22
CA LEU A 133 11.09 -8.57 -15.36
C LEU A 133 10.02 -9.13 -16.32
N PRO A 134 8.84 -9.61 -15.86
CA PRO A 134 7.80 -10.11 -16.75
C PRO A 134 7.32 -9.12 -17.81
N TYR A 135 7.50 -7.81 -17.58
CA TYR A 135 7.20 -6.77 -18.56
C TYR A 135 7.96 -6.94 -19.88
N LEU A 136 9.17 -7.50 -19.87
CA LEU A 136 10.00 -7.70 -21.07
C LEU A 136 9.44 -8.77 -22.02
N GLY A 137 8.69 -9.74 -21.51
CA GLY A 137 8.19 -10.87 -22.30
C GLY A 137 6.69 -10.83 -22.55
N ASN A 138 5.89 -10.44 -21.55
CA ASN A 138 4.44 -10.50 -21.65
C ASN A 138 3.78 -9.36 -20.86
N THR A 139 3.16 -8.43 -21.58
CA THR A 139 2.44 -7.29 -21.01
C THR A 139 1.22 -7.71 -20.18
N THR A 140 0.53 -8.80 -20.55
CA THR A 140 -0.56 -9.40 -19.77
C THR A 140 -0.06 -9.88 -18.41
N ALA A 141 1.12 -10.51 -18.36
CA ALA A 141 1.72 -10.97 -17.11
C ALA A 141 2.05 -9.79 -16.19
N TYR A 142 2.57 -8.69 -16.75
CA TYR A 142 2.83 -7.47 -15.98
C TYR A 142 1.54 -6.87 -15.41
N VAL A 143 0.48 -6.74 -16.21
CA VAL A 143 -0.83 -6.22 -15.76
C VAL A 143 -1.44 -7.11 -14.66
N ALA A 144 -1.24 -8.42 -14.72
CA ALA A 144 -1.68 -9.33 -13.68
C ALA A 144 -0.90 -9.11 -12.36
N ILE A 145 0.42 -8.88 -12.42
CA ILE A 145 1.26 -8.62 -11.23
C ILE A 145 0.92 -7.28 -10.58
N THR A 146 0.67 -6.24 -11.37
CA THR A 146 0.28 -4.92 -10.83
C THR A 146 -1.09 -4.99 -10.16
N SER A 147 -2.05 -5.70 -10.77
CA SER A 147 -3.36 -5.98 -10.16
C SER A 147 -3.22 -6.77 -8.86
N LEU A 148 -2.39 -7.81 -8.85
CA LEU A 148 -2.10 -8.62 -7.66
C LEU A 148 -1.50 -7.78 -6.53
N SER A 149 -0.60 -6.85 -6.85
CA SER A 149 0.04 -5.95 -5.88
C SER A 149 -0.99 -5.05 -5.19
N THR A 150 -1.92 -4.48 -5.98
CA THR A 150 -3.03 -3.65 -5.47
C THR A 150 -3.96 -4.45 -4.56
N ILE A 151 -4.34 -5.66 -4.98
CA ILE A 151 -5.22 -6.52 -4.19
C ILE A 151 -4.54 -6.95 -2.87
N SER A 152 -3.26 -7.30 -2.93
CA SER A 152 -2.47 -7.67 -1.76
C SER A 152 -2.39 -6.53 -0.73
N LEU A 153 -2.25 -5.29 -1.19
CA LEU A 153 -2.30 -4.10 -0.34
C LEU A 153 -3.66 -3.97 0.36
N TYR A 154 -4.77 -4.13 -0.37
CA TYR A 154 -6.11 -4.09 0.22
C TYR A 154 -6.34 -5.19 1.26
N ILE A 155 -5.88 -6.42 0.99
CA ILE A 155 -5.92 -7.53 1.94
C ILE A 155 -5.10 -7.19 3.20
N SER A 156 -3.94 -6.56 3.05
CA SER A 156 -3.13 -6.13 4.19
C SER A 156 -3.83 -5.06 5.05
N TYR A 157 -4.63 -4.18 4.45
CA TYR A 157 -5.35 -3.12 5.17
C TYR A 157 -6.60 -3.63 5.89
N ILE A 158 -7.30 -4.60 5.32
CA ILE A 158 -8.53 -5.15 5.93
C ILE A 158 -8.23 -6.13 7.07
N LEU A 159 -7.09 -6.83 7.03
CA LEU A 159 -6.70 -7.82 8.05
C LEU A 159 -6.75 -7.29 9.50
N PRO A 160 -6.13 -6.13 9.85
CA PRO A 160 -6.26 -5.57 11.20
C PRO A 160 -7.69 -5.13 11.54
N ILE A 161 -8.50 -4.72 10.55
CA ILE A 161 -9.91 -4.34 10.75
C ILE A 161 -10.74 -5.58 11.13
N ILE A 162 -10.52 -6.70 10.44
CA ILE A 162 -11.17 -7.98 10.75
C ILE A 162 -10.73 -8.47 12.13
N CYS A 163 -9.44 -8.43 12.46
CA CYS A 163 -8.96 -8.81 13.80
C CYS A 163 -9.64 -7.98 14.90
N LYS A 164 -9.86 -6.67 14.68
CA LYS A 164 -10.58 -5.80 15.61
C LYS A 164 -12.07 -6.17 15.73
N LEU A 165 -12.71 -6.62 14.66
CA LEU A 165 -14.10 -7.08 14.67
C LEU A 165 -14.26 -8.45 15.36
N LEU A 166 -13.30 -9.36 15.17
CA LEU A 166 -13.32 -10.71 15.75
C LEU A 166 -12.95 -10.72 17.24
N TYR A 167 -12.03 -9.84 17.67
CA TYR A 167 -11.54 -9.77 19.05
C TYR A 167 -11.76 -8.37 19.67
N PRO A 168 -13.02 -7.91 19.80
CA PRO A 168 -13.31 -6.55 20.26
C PRO A 168 -12.84 -6.28 21.70
N ASN A 169 -12.77 -7.33 22.54
CA ASN A 169 -12.44 -7.23 23.96
C ASN A 169 -10.92 -7.19 24.24
N THR A 170 -10.08 -7.46 23.25
CA THR A 170 -8.61 -7.48 23.41
C THR A 170 -7.98 -6.11 23.11
N PHE A 171 -8.73 -5.21 22.47
CA PHE A 171 -8.24 -3.89 22.08
C PHE A 171 -8.40 -2.85 23.20
N LEU A 172 -7.28 -2.31 23.68
CA LEU A 172 -7.25 -1.12 24.52
C LEU A 172 -7.67 0.11 23.72
N ARG A 173 -8.61 0.90 24.26
CA ARG A 173 -9.07 2.15 23.65
C ARG A 173 -7.94 3.17 23.66
N GLY A 174 -7.60 3.72 22.48
CA GLY A 174 -6.65 4.82 22.33
C GLY A 174 -7.29 6.19 22.57
N SER A 175 -6.47 7.25 22.63
CA SER A 175 -6.94 8.63 22.82
C SER A 175 -7.87 9.13 21.71
N PHE A 176 -7.80 8.53 20.51
CA PHE A 176 -8.73 8.77 19.42
C PHE A 176 -9.67 7.56 19.25
N HIS A 177 -10.98 7.78 19.41
CA HIS A 177 -11.98 6.72 19.27
C HIS A 177 -13.27 7.22 18.61
N LEU A 178 -13.84 6.42 17.71
CA LEU A 178 -15.14 6.69 17.10
C LEU A 178 -16.32 6.10 17.90
N GLY A 179 -16.07 5.60 19.12
CA GLY A 179 -17.09 5.00 19.97
C GLY A 179 -17.84 3.87 19.29
N LYS A 180 -19.18 3.89 19.37
CA LYS A 180 -20.07 2.86 18.78
C LYS A 180 -20.04 2.85 17.25
N PHE A 181 -19.77 3.99 16.61
CA PHE A 181 -19.67 4.09 15.15
C PHE A 181 -18.47 3.33 14.59
N SER A 182 -17.46 3.02 15.41
CA SER A 182 -16.30 2.26 14.96
C SER A 182 -16.67 0.88 14.41
N ILE A 183 -17.68 0.21 14.96
CA ILE A 183 -18.07 -1.13 14.49
C ILE A 183 -18.74 -1.03 13.12
N PHE A 184 -19.66 -0.08 12.96
CA PHE A 184 -20.37 0.15 11.70
C PHE A 184 -19.42 0.53 10.57
N ILE A 185 -18.49 1.46 10.82
CA ILE A 185 -17.49 1.89 9.84
C ILE A 185 -16.56 0.74 9.46
N ASN A 186 -16.15 -0.09 10.42
CA ASN A 186 -15.32 -1.26 10.14
C ASN A 186 -16.05 -2.28 9.25
N ILE A 187 -17.35 -2.53 9.48
CA ILE A 187 -18.14 -3.46 8.65
C ILE A 187 -18.25 -2.92 7.22
N ILE A 188 -18.57 -1.63 7.06
CA ILE A 188 -18.63 -0.99 5.73
C ILE A 188 -17.28 -1.08 5.02
N ALA A 189 -16.18 -0.80 5.73
CA ALA A 189 -14.84 -0.90 5.16
C ALA A 189 -14.53 -2.32 4.66
N VAL A 190 -14.93 -3.34 5.43
CA VAL A 190 -14.78 -4.75 5.04
C VAL A 190 -15.56 -5.05 3.77
N LEU A 191 -16.85 -4.71 3.73
CA LEU A 191 -17.71 -4.95 2.57
C LEU A 191 -17.21 -4.22 1.33
N TRP A 192 -16.76 -2.97 1.49
CA TRP A 192 -16.22 -2.14 0.42
C TRP A 192 -14.95 -2.72 -0.18
N VAL A 193 -14.01 -3.16 0.67
CA VAL A 193 -12.78 -3.81 0.20
C VAL A 193 -13.09 -5.14 -0.48
N CYS A 194 -14.03 -5.94 0.03
CA CYS A 194 -14.47 -7.17 -0.65
C CYS A 194 -15.00 -6.88 -2.06
N LEU A 195 -15.83 -5.84 -2.21
CA LEU A 195 -16.34 -5.41 -3.51
C LEU A 195 -15.21 -4.99 -4.46
N ILE A 196 -14.25 -4.21 -3.96
CA ILE A 196 -13.08 -3.76 -4.75
C ILE A 196 -12.23 -4.96 -5.20
N ILE A 197 -11.98 -5.94 -4.34
CA ILE A 197 -11.21 -7.14 -4.69
C ILE A 197 -11.90 -7.90 -5.83
N ILE A 198 -13.22 -8.07 -5.78
CA ILE A 198 -13.99 -8.71 -6.86
C ILE A 198 -13.83 -7.92 -8.16
N LEU A 199 -13.96 -6.59 -8.10
CA LEU A 199 -13.84 -5.71 -9.27
C LEU A 199 -12.44 -5.77 -9.89
N PHE A 200 -11.37 -5.82 -9.09
CA PHE A 200 -10.00 -5.93 -9.60
C PHE A 200 -9.67 -7.32 -10.17
N VAL A 201 -10.43 -8.36 -9.81
CA VAL A 201 -10.30 -9.70 -10.42
C VAL A 201 -11.02 -9.78 -11.78
N LEU A 202 -12.03 -8.95 -12.01
CA LEU A 202 -12.73 -8.91 -13.29
C LEU A 202 -11.82 -8.36 -14.41
N PRO A 203 -11.94 -8.88 -15.65
CA PRO A 203 -11.18 -8.40 -16.79
C PRO A 203 -11.61 -6.98 -17.21
N PRO A 204 -10.67 -6.08 -17.54
CA PRO A 204 -10.97 -4.68 -17.84
C PRO A 204 -11.57 -4.47 -19.24
N VAL A 205 -11.45 -5.45 -20.15
CA VAL A 205 -11.87 -5.31 -21.55
C VAL A 205 -12.69 -6.54 -21.96
N TYR A 206 -13.77 -6.28 -22.70
CA TYR A 206 -14.60 -7.30 -23.35
C TYR A 206 -14.34 -7.27 -24.87
N PRO A 207 -14.22 -8.42 -25.58
CA PRO A 207 -14.40 -9.80 -25.11
C PRO A 207 -13.21 -10.38 -24.33
N VAL A 208 -13.51 -11.30 -23.40
CA VAL A 208 -12.50 -11.99 -22.56
C VAL A 208 -11.87 -13.12 -23.35
N THR A 209 -10.57 -13.03 -23.59
CA THR A 209 -9.73 -14.04 -24.24
C THR A 209 -8.61 -14.43 -23.28
N ALA A 210 -7.88 -15.52 -23.57
CA ALA A 210 -6.71 -15.92 -22.77
C ALA A 210 -5.62 -14.82 -22.69
N VAL A 211 -5.61 -13.86 -23.62
CA VAL A 211 -4.65 -12.75 -23.63
C VAL A 211 -5.19 -11.52 -22.87
N THR A 212 -6.51 -11.37 -22.77
CA THR A 212 -7.17 -10.22 -22.13
C THR A 212 -7.73 -10.52 -20.73
N MET A 213 -7.66 -11.76 -20.27
CA MET A 213 -8.08 -12.16 -18.93
C MET A 213 -7.14 -11.60 -17.86
N ASN A 214 -7.70 -11.05 -16.79
CA ASN A 214 -6.91 -10.67 -15.62
C ASN A 214 -6.59 -11.93 -14.79
N TYR A 215 -5.32 -12.36 -14.83
CA TYR A 215 -4.82 -13.51 -14.07
C TYR A 215 -4.59 -13.21 -12.58
N ALA A 216 -5.02 -12.04 -12.07
CA ALA A 216 -4.89 -11.67 -10.67
C ALA A 216 -5.53 -12.70 -9.70
N SER A 217 -6.67 -13.31 -10.06
CA SER A 217 -7.31 -14.36 -9.23
C SER A 217 -6.39 -15.56 -8.97
N VAL A 218 -5.70 -16.03 -10.01
CA VAL A 218 -4.74 -17.13 -9.92
C VAL A 218 -3.55 -16.71 -9.07
N GLY A 219 -3.05 -15.49 -9.27
CA GLY A 219 -1.98 -14.91 -8.45
C GLY A 219 -2.33 -14.85 -6.96
N ILE A 220 -3.54 -14.40 -6.62
CA ILE A 220 -4.03 -14.35 -5.23
C ILE A 220 -4.09 -15.76 -4.64
N GLY A 221 -4.65 -16.71 -5.38
CA GLY A 221 -4.72 -18.12 -4.96
C GLY A 221 -3.33 -18.66 -4.61
N CYS A 222 -2.36 -18.45 -5.49
CA CYS A 222 -0.96 -18.85 -5.25
C CYS A 222 -0.36 -18.17 -4.02
N VAL A 223 -0.56 -16.86 -3.85
CA VAL A 223 -0.01 -16.10 -2.71
C VAL A 223 -0.65 -16.55 -1.39
N LEU A 224 -1.96 -16.74 -1.34
CA LEU A 224 -2.66 -17.21 -0.14
C LEU A 224 -2.27 -18.65 0.20
N LEU A 225 -2.13 -19.52 -0.80
CA LEU A 225 -1.65 -20.88 -0.60
C LEU A 225 -0.21 -20.89 -0.09
N PHE A 226 0.67 -20.09 -0.67
CA PHE A 226 2.06 -19.98 -0.22
C PHE A 226 2.16 -19.42 1.20
N ALA A 227 1.41 -18.37 1.51
CA ALA A 227 1.36 -17.78 2.85
C ALA A 227 0.79 -18.77 3.88
N GLY A 228 -0.29 -19.47 3.53
CA GLY A 228 -0.87 -20.52 4.38
C GLY A 228 0.12 -21.67 4.61
N PHE A 229 0.75 -22.16 3.54
CA PHE A 229 1.77 -23.21 3.62
C PHE A 229 2.96 -22.77 4.48
N ALA A 230 3.51 -21.57 4.24
CA ALA A 230 4.60 -21.01 5.04
C ALA A 230 4.22 -20.83 6.51
N TYR A 231 2.96 -20.48 6.78
CA TYR A 231 2.43 -20.39 8.15
C TYR A 231 2.38 -21.75 8.84
N PHE A 232 1.79 -22.76 8.18
CA PHE A 232 1.65 -24.10 8.75
C PHE A 232 2.99 -24.83 8.91
N VAL A 233 3.91 -24.65 7.97
CA VAL A 233 5.21 -25.35 7.96
C VAL A 233 6.21 -24.69 8.90
N SER A 234 6.22 -23.36 9.00
CA SER A 234 7.30 -22.64 9.65
C SER A 234 6.81 -21.60 10.67
N ALA A 235 5.91 -20.70 10.26
CA ALA A 235 5.58 -19.54 11.09
C ALA A 235 4.88 -19.90 12.41
N LYS A 236 4.06 -20.95 12.43
CA LYS A 236 3.37 -21.44 13.63
C LYS A 236 4.33 -21.85 14.75
N TYR A 237 5.53 -22.31 14.42
CA TYR A 237 6.47 -22.89 15.40
C TYR A 237 7.45 -21.86 15.97
N TRP A 238 7.76 -20.79 15.24
CA TRP A 238 8.81 -19.83 15.63
C TRP A 238 8.31 -18.42 15.99
N PHE A 239 7.07 -18.05 15.62
CA PHE A 239 6.62 -16.66 15.71
C PHE A 239 6.07 -16.39 17.11
N ARG A 240 6.92 -15.80 17.96
CA ARG A 240 6.49 -15.15 19.20
C ARG A 240 6.18 -13.69 18.82
N GLY A 241 5.02 -13.19 19.25
CA GLY A 241 4.52 -11.86 18.87
C GLY A 241 5.51 -10.69 19.10
N PRO A 242 5.15 -9.48 18.67
CA PRO A 242 6.06 -8.34 18.61
C PRO A 242 6.73 -8.06 19.96
N VAL A 243 8.04 -7.80 19.93
CA VAL A 243 8.82 -7.54 21.15
C VAL A 243 8.43 -6.17 21.70
N THR A 244 7.88 -6.14 22.92
CA THR A 244 7.39 -4.90 23.53
C THR A 244 8.56 -4.09 24.06
N ASN A 245 8.84 -2.94 23.45
CA ASN A 245 9.92 -2.02 23.86
C ASN A 245 9.52 -1.03 24.96
N VAL A 246 8.28 -1.10 25.47
CA VAL A 246 7.76 -0.19 26.50
C VAL A 246 7.46 -0.96 27.77
N ASN A 247 8.10 -0.58 28.88
CA ASN A 247 7.77 -1.12 30.21
C ASN A 247 6.29 -0.86 30.51
N MET A 248 5.49 -1.92 30.61
CA MET A 248 4.05 -1.84 30.89
C MET A 248 3.71 -1.13 32.22
N ASN A 249 4.69 -1.00 33.10
CA ASN A 249 4.56 -0.30 34.39
C ASN A 249 4.47 1.23 34.24
N THR A 250 5.14 1.83 33.25
CA THR A 250 5.09 3.29 33.03
C THR A 250 3.79 3.74 32.36
N ARG A 251 3.15 2.88 31.56
CA ARG A 251 1.87 3.20 30.90
C ARG A 251 0.69 3.23 31.88
N LYS A 252 0.73 2.44 32.96
CA LYS A 252 -0.31 2.50 34.01
C LYS A 252 -0.21 3.80 34.80
N SER A 253 0.99 4.26 35.16
CA SER A 253 1.19 5.51 35.90
C SER A 253 0.73 6.73 35.12
N ASP A 254 1.05 6.82 33.83
CA ASP A 254 0.68 7.98 32.99
C ASP A 254 -0.84 8.07 32.72
N VAL A 255 -1.53 6.93 32.72
CA VAL A 255 -2.99 6.90 32.59
C VAL A 255 -3.66 7.31 33.91
N THR A 256 -3.18 6.88 35.08
CA THR A 256 -3.73 7.35 36.37
C THR A 256 -3.42 8.81 36.68
N MET A 257 -2.28 9.35 36.23
CA MET A 257 -1.89 10.73 36.54
C MET A 257 -2.64 11.78 35.70
N ASN A 258 -3.29 11.39 34.60
CA ASN A 258 -4.16 12.27 33.80
C ASN A 258 -5.62 12.32 34.30
N TYR A 259 -5.94 11.63 35.41
CA TYR A 259 -7.27 11.61 36.03
C TYR A 259 -7.25 12.00 37.52
N LEU A 260 -6.17 12.64 38.00
CA LEU A 260 -6.09 13.35 39.27
C LEU A 260 -5.70 14.81 38.99
#